data_AF-A0A436R3M0-F1
#
_entry.id   AF-A0A436R3M0-F1
#
_cell.length_a   1.000
_cell.length_b   1.000
_cell.length_c   1.000
_cell.angle_alpha   90.00
_cell.angle_beta   90.00
_cell.angle_gamma   90.00
#
_symmetry.space_group_name_H-M   'P 1'
#
loop_
_entity.id
_entity.type
_entity.pdbx_description
1 polymer ?
#
loop_
_entity_poly.entity_id
_entity_poly.type
_entity_poly.pdbx_seq_one_letter_code
_entity_poly.pdbx_strand_id
1 'polypeptide(L)'
;MSVATTEAAQEPFSRKTLFWGIFASLLAAAGFFLLSTYAPDFRQPEGGATPFSKGGTGYAGLVEWLKLTTRQAPPMERGEKESPLASTFLLVVTIAPGSDPAAFDHLIKLRSGKDTLFVLPKWQTMPLLGRDGWETKIERLPNSVVNDWLGRIAKAKLGEGKPKVDTIDVQGRKIAVPDELQWVADDHPLIAAGDGKAILTELDNEPFYILTDPDFINNAGLKDEQTAAAALDMIAMLEPAKGAVMFDLTLHGIGQKYDLAKLLVEPPFLALTLSVLVAAALAFLHGLGRFGPPRAESRAIAFGKRALVDTTATLLRRAGRLQGLGDRYAALVRQRAGALLGAPHGLQG
;
A
#
# COMPACT_ATOMS: atom_id res chain seq x y z
N MET A 1 59.25 17.58 -33.31
CA MET A 1 58.78 16.39 -32.59
C MET A 1 58.18 16.84 -31.28
N SER A 2 56.89 16.56 -31.04
CA SER A 2 56.35 16.43 -29.69
C SER A 2 55.08 15.60 -29.81
N VAL A 3 55.18 14.34 -29.40
CA VAL A 3 54.10 13.35 -29.42
C VAL A 3 53.25 13.62 -28.19
N ALA A 4 51.99 14.00 -28.39
CA ALA A 4 51.01 14.05 -27.31
C ALA A 4 50.71 12.60 -26.89
N THR A 5 51.18 12.23 -25.70
CA THR A 5 50.86 10.95 -25.08
C THR A 5 49.40 10.99 -24.64
N THR A 6 48.53 10.28 -25.36
CA THR A 6 47.15 10.05 -24.93
C THR A 6 47.20 9.10 -23.73
N GLU A 7 47.08 9.63 -22.53
CA GLU A 7 46.92 8.84 -21.31
C GLU A 7 45.59 8.08 -21.41
N ALA A 8 45.68 6.77 -21.62
CA ALA A 8 44.50 5.91 -21.66
C ALA A 8 43.90 5.87 -20.25
N ALA A 9 42.76 6.54 -20.06
CA ALA A 9 41.99 6.50 -18.83
C ALA A 9 41.68 5.04 -18.47
N GLN A 10 42.31 4.53 -17.41
CA GLN A 10 41.96 3.23 -16.84
C GLN A 10 40.54 3.31 -16.29
N GLU A 11 39.61 2.56 -16.90
CA GLU A 11 38.25 2.43 -16.35
C GLU A 11 38.36 1.81 -14.94
N PRO A 12 37.88 2.48 -13.88
CA PRO A 12 38.08 2.05 -12.49
C PRO A 12 37.38 0.72 -12.14
N PHE A 13 36.48 0.24 -13.00
CA PHE A 13 35.75 -1.01 -12.80
C PHE A 13 35.65 -1.83 -14.10
N SER A 14 35.71 -3.16 -13.96
CA SER A 14 35.41 -4.09 -15.05
C SER A 14 33.96 -3.96 -15.49
N ARG A 15 33.74 -3.80 -16.81
CA ARG A 15 32.38 -3.75 -17.42
C ARG A 15 31.52 -4.96 -17.08
N LYS A 16 32.12 -6.14 -16.93
CA LYS A 16 31.42 -7.37 -16.49
C LYS A 16 30.92 -7.25 -15.06
N THR A 17 31.76 -6.73 -14.17
CA THR A 17 31.40 -6.52 -12.76
C THR A 17 30.31 -5.47 -12.62
N LEU A 18 30.42 -4.37 -13.38
CA LEU A 18 29.39 -3.33 -13.42
C LEU A 18 28.05 -3.88 -13.90
N PHE A 19 28.04 -4.65 -15.00
CA PHE A 19 26.84 -5.27 -15.53
C PHE A 19 26.17 -6.19 -14.51
N TRP A 20 26.93 -7.12 -13.92
CA TRP A 20 26.39 -8.05 -12.91
C TRP A 20 25.92 -7.34 -11.65
N GLY A 21 26.62 -6.27 -11.23
CA GLY A 21 26.19 -5.43 -10.11
C GLY A 21 24.84 -4.77 -10.37
N ILE A 22 24.68 -4.10 -11.51
CA ILE A 22 23.42 -3.45 -11.91
C ILE A 22 22.30 -4.48 -12.02
N PHE A 23 22.55 -5.62 -12.66
CA PHE A 23 21.58 -6.69 -12.82
C PHE A 23 21.11 -7.23 -11.46
N ALA A 24 22.06 -7.53 -10.56
CA ALA A 24 21.73 -8.01 -9.21
C ALA A 24 20.93 -6.98 -8.42
N SER A 25 21.27 -5.69 -8.50
CA SER A 25 20.52 -4.61 -7.85
C SER A 25 19.09 -4.47 -8.40
N LEU A 26 18.90 -4.53 -9.72
CA LEU A 26 17.58 -4.47 -10.34
C LEU A 26 16.73 -5.69 -9.96
N LEU A 27 17.32 -6.89 -9.98
CA LEU A 27 16.63 -8.12 -9.58
C LEU A 27 16.23 -8.08 -8.10
N ALA A 28 17.12 -7.61 -7.22
CA ALA A 28 16.83 -7.44 -5.79
C ALA A 28 15.74 -6.39 -5.55
N ALA A 29 15.77 -5.27 -6.28
CA ALA A 29 14.75 -4.23 -6.19
C ALA A 29 13.37 -4.73 -6.67
N ALA A 30 13.33 -5.46 -7.79
CA ALA A 30 12.10 -6.09 -8.29
C ALA A 30 11.56 -7.13 -7.31
N GLY A 31 12.45 -7.99 -6.77
CA GLY A 31 12.11 -8.97 -5.75
C GLY A 31 11.54 -8.31 -4.50
N PHE A 32 12.21 -7.27 -3.97
CA PHE A 32 11.73 -6.50 -2.82
C PHE A 32 10.38 -5.84 -3.10
N PHE A 33 10.21 -5.22 -4.26
CA PHE A 33 8.95 -4.58 -4.64
C PHE A 33 7.80 -5.59 -4.68
N LEU A 34 7.99 -6.73 -5.37
CA LEU A 34 6.98 -7.79 -5.45
C LEU A 34 6.69 -8.39 -4.08
N LEU A 35 7.72 -8.71 -3.30
CA LEU A 35 7.54 -9.27 -1.97
C LEU A 35 6.84 -8.27 -1.06
N SER A 36 7.19 -6.99 -1.08
CA SER A 36 6.52 -5.97 -0.27
C SER A 36 5.07 -5.75 -0.68
N THR A 37 4.78 -5.87 -1.97
CA THR A 37 3.44 -5.69 -2.55
C THR A 37 2.51 -6.86 -2.19
N TYR A 38 3.01 -8.10 -2.22
CA TYR A 38 2.20 -9.30 -1.95
C TYR A 38 2.35 -9.86 -0.53
N ALA A 39 3.40 -9.52 0.22
CA ALA A 39 3.61 -10.01 1.59
C ALA A 39 2.41 -9.77 2.53
N PRO A 40 1.70 -8.62 2.46
CA PRO A 40 0.53 -8.41 3.31
C PRO A 40 -0.56 -9.47 3.14
N ASP A 41 -0.73 -10.04 1.95
CA ASP A 41 -1.78 -11.05 1.67
C ASP A 41 -1.51 -12.38 2.35
N PHE A 42 -0.24 -12.65 2.65
CA PHE A 42 0.18 -13.88 3.30
C PHE A 42 0.30 -13.73 4.82
N ARG A 43 0.23 -12.49 5.35
CA ARG A 43 0.26 -12.26 6.80
C ARG A 43 -1.11 -12.54 7.38
N GLN A 44 -1.20 -13.61 8.16
CA GLN A 44 -2.34 -13.83 9.03
C GLN A 44 -2.10 -13.08 10.34
N PRO A 45 -3.03 -12.23 10.81
CA PRO A 45 -2.91 -11.62 12.12
C PRO A 45 -2.98 -12.72 13.19
N GLU A 46 -1.88 -12.86 13.94
CA GLU A 46 -1.77 -13.88 15.00
C GLU A 46 -2.46 -13.46 16.30
N GLY A 47 -2.75 -12.16 16.46
CA GLY A 47 -3.33 -11.55 17.67
C GLY A 47 -4.67 -10.85 17.42
N GLY A 48 -5.30 -10.39 18.50
CA GLY A 48 -6.53 -9.59 18.48
C GLY A 48 -7.81 -10.39 18.29
N ALA A 49 -8.91 -9.66 18.08
CA ALA A 49 -10.27 -10.19 18.03
C ALA A 49 -10.62 -10.93 16.72
N THR A 50 -9.76 -11.85 16.27
CA THR A 50 -9.88 -12.55 14.99
C THR A 50 -10.23 -14.04 15.16
N PRO A 51 -10.87 -14.68 14.15
CA PRO A 51 -11.11 -16.12 14.12
C PRO A 51 -9.84 -16.98 14.12
N PHE A 52 -8.68 -16.43 13.76
CA PHE A 52 -7.40 -17.16 13.77
C PHE A 52 -6.58 -16.94 15.05
N SER A 53 -6.91 -15.92 15.84
CA SER A 53 -6.11 -15.59 17.02
C SER A 53 -6.37 -16.56 18.16
N LYS A 54 -5.26 -16.99 18.79
CA LYS A 54 -5.21 -17.81 20.00
C LYS A 54 -5.08 -16.96 21.28
N GLY A 55 -5.00 -15.63 21.14
CA GLY A 55 -5.00 -14.69 22.27
C GLY A 55 -6.35 -14.71 23.01
N GLY A 56 -6.40 -14.11 24.20
CA GLY A 56 -7.61 -14.13 25.05
C GLY A 56 -8.84 -13.50 24.39
N THR A 57 -8.66 -12.44 23.61
CA THR A 57 -9.73 -11.76 22.85
C THR A 57 -10.04 -12.41 21.49
N GLY A 58 -9.24 -13.40 21.08
CA GLY A 58 -9.42 -14.12 19.82
C GLY A 58 -10.55 -15.16 19.86
N TYR A 59 -10.80 -15.80 18.71
CA TYR A 59 -11.91 -16.75 18.52
C TYR A 59 -11.49 -18.09 17.90
N ALA A 60 -10.18 -18.38 17.83
CA ALA A 60 -9.70 -19.67 17.30
C ALA A 60 -10.25 -20.88 18.07
N GLY A 61 -10.51 -20.74 19.37
CA GLY A 61 -11.15 -21.78 20.18
C GLY A 61 -12.55 -22.09 19.69
N LEU A 62 -13.37 -21.07 19.42
CA LEU A 62 -14.73 -21.25 18.90
C LEU A 62 -14.71 -21.91 17.51
N VAL A 63 -13.82 -21.45 16.62
CA VAL A 63 -13.67 -22.02 15.28
C VAL A 63 -13.30 -23.49 15.33
N GLU A 64 -12.32 -23.87 16.16
CA GLU A 64 -11.94 -25.27 16.31
C GLU A 64 -13.07 -26.09 16.93
N TRP A 65 -13.83 -25.53 17.88
CA TRP A 65 -14.97 -26.22 18.48
C TRP A 65 -16.07 -26.49 17.46
N LEU A 66 -16.44 -25.48 16.66
CA LEU A 66 -17.43 -25.62 15.60
C LEU A 66 -16.97 -26.67 14.57
N LYS A 67 -15.68 -26.67 14.23
CA LYS A 67 -15.09 -27.69 13.34
C LYS A 67 -15.19 -29.10 13.90
N LEU A 68 -14.93 -29.29 15.20
CA LEU A 68 -15.04 -30.59 15.86
C LEU A 68 -16.51 -31.06 15.93
N THR A 69 -17.43 -30.15 16.22
CA THR A 69 -18.87 -30.45 16.34
C THR A 69 -19.51 -30.75 14.99
N THR A 70 -19.21 -29.96 13.96
CA THR A 70 -19.80 -30.11 12.61
C THR A 70 -19.02 -31.07 11.71
N ARG A 71 -17.79 -31.45 12.11
CA ARG A 71 -16.80 -32.18 11.31
C ARG A 71 -16.37 -31.46 10.03
N GLN A 72 -16.64 -30.17 9.90
CA GLN A 72 -16.24 -29.33 8.76
C GLN A 72 -15.68 -28.02 9.26
N ALA A 73 -14.60 -27.53 8.66
CA ALA A 73 -14.06 -26.24 9.04
C ALA A 73 -15.04 -25.11 8.64
N PRO A 74 -15.37 -24.18 9.56
CA PRO A 74 -16.15 -22.98 9.23
C PRO A 74 -15.55 -22.25 8.01
N PRO A 75 -16.38 -21.89 7.00
CA PRO A 75 -15.94 -21.01 5.93
C PRO A 75 -15.42 -19.67 6.48
N MET A 76 -14.49 -19.08 5.77
CA MET A 76 -13.83 -17.84 6.15
C MET A 76 -14.01 -16.82 5.04
N GLU A 77 -14.71 -15.71 5.30
CA GLU A 77 -14.92 -14.66 4.32
C GLU A 77 -13.66 -13.78 4.20
N ARG A 78 -13.13 -13.67 2.98
CA ARG A 78 -11.91 -12.92 2.65
C ARG A 78 -12.11 -11.82 1.60
N GLY A 79 -13.36 -11.55 1.19
CA GLY A 79 -13.66 -10.54 0.17
C GLY A 79 -13.25 -10.95 -1.25
N GLU A 80 -13.32 -12.24 -1.57
CA GLU A 80 -12.97 -12.76 -2.91
C GLU A 80 -14.09 -12.51 -3.95
N LYS A 81 -13.74 -12.54 -5.25
CA LYS A 81 -14.64 -12.22 -6.39
C LYS A 81 -15.92 -13.06 -6.44
N GLU A 82 -15.86 -14.30 -5.95
CA GLU A 82 -17.02 -15.18 -5.72
C GLU A 82 -17.33 -15.17 -4.22
N SER A 83 -17.81 -14.04 -3.70
CA SER A 83 -17.85 -13.80 -2.26
C SER A 83 -18.85 -14.74 -1.55
N PRO A 84 -18.38 -15.53 -0.57
CA PRO A 84 -19.25 -16.25 0.35
C PRO A 84 -20.23 -15.35 1.14
N LEU A 85 -20.05 -14.02 1.18
CA LEU A 85 -21.04 -13.06 1.74
C LEU A 85 -22.42 -13.18 1.08
N ALA A 86 -22.50 -13.73 -0.14
CA ALA A 86 -23.75 -14.03 -0.81
C ALA A 86 -24.49 -15.24 -0.22
N SER A 87 -23.82 -16.09 0.56
CA SER A 87 -24.43 -17.24 1.22
C SER A 87 -25.44 -16.83 2.30
N THR A 88 -26.39 -17.72 2.55
CA THR A 88 -27.39 -17.60 3.63
C THR A 88 -26.87 -18.12 4.97
N PHE A 89 -25.59 -18.48 5.07
CA PHE A 89 -24.98 -18.91 6.32
C PHE A 89 -24.97 -17.78 7.34
N LEU A 90 -25.14 -18.10 8.62
CA LEU A 90 -24.85 -17.19 9.71
C LEU A 90 -23.40 -16.70 9.60
N LEU A 91 -23.25 -15.38 9.41
CA LEU A 91 -21.93 -14.73 9.41
C LEU A 91 -21.62 -14.17 10.80
N VAL A 92 -20.55 -14.65 11.42
CA VAL A 92 -20.01 -14.10 12.67
C VAL A 92 -18.99 -13.02 12.33
N VAL A 93 -19.29 -11.79 12.73
CA VAL A 93 -18.52 -10.59 12.48
C VAL A 93 -17.90 -10.13 13.79
N THR A 94 -16.62 -10.39 13.97
CA THR A 94 -15.89 -9.98 15.17
C THR A 94 -15.30 -8.59 14.98
N ILE A 95 -15.74 -7.62 15.78
CA ILE A 95 -15.31 -6.22 15.64
C ILE A 95 -14.09 -5.99 16.55
N ALA A 96 -13.01 -5.44 15.99
CA ALA A 96 -11.85 -4.99 16.75
C ALA A 96 -11.88 -3.45 16.92
N PRO A 97 -11.25 -2.89 17.97
CA PRO A 97 -11.20 -1.44 18.16
C PRO A 97 -10.58 -0.68 16.97
N GLY A 98 -9.63 -1.32 16.28
CA GLY A 98 -8.96 -0.78 15.10
C GLY A 98 -9.52 -1.26 13.76
N SER A 99 -10.72 -1.87 13.73
CA SER A 99 -11.36 -2.27 12.47
C SER A 99 -11.63 -1.06 11.57
N ASP A 100 -11.70 -1.28 10.25
CA ASP A 100 -12.00 -0.22 9.28
C ASP A 100 -13.50 0.11 9.26
N PRO A 101 -13.93 1.33 9.65
CA PRO A 101 -15.34 1.68 9.68
C PRO A 101 -16.02 1.66 8.31
N ALA A 102 -15.29 1.97 7.22
CA ALA A 102 -15.86 1.97 5.89
C ALA A 102 -16.10 0.55 5.37
N ALA A 103 -15.18 -0.37 5.67
CA ALA A 103 -15.36 -1.80 5.40
C ALA A 103 -16.57 -2.35 6.19
N PHE A 104 -16.75 -1.90 7.42
CA PHE A 104 -17.90 -2.26 8.25
C PHE A 104 -19.24 -1.79 7.68
N ASP A 105 -19.33 -0.51 7.29
CA ASP A 105 -20.53 0.04 6.68
C ASP A 105 -20.88 -0.69 5.35
N HIS A 106 -19.86 -1.13 4.61
CA HIS A 106 -20.03 -1.92 3.40
C HIS A 106 -20.53 -3.34 3.71
N LEU A 107 -19.97 -4.01 4.71
CA LEU A 107 -20.39 -5.34 5.16
C LEU A 107 -21.87 -5.34 5.59
N ILE A 108 -22.29 -4.36 6.40
CA ILE A 108 -23.68 -4.21 6.84
C ILE A 108 -24.62 -4.14 5.63
N LYS A 109 -24.28 -3.35 4.62
CA LYS A 109 -25.09 -3.23 3.38
C LYS A 109 -25.17 -4.54 2.60
N LEU A 110 -24.07 -5.27 2.48
CA LEU A 110 -24.03 -6.56 1.76
C LEU A 110 -24.78 -7.69 2.47
N ARG A 111 -24.92 -7.58 3.79
CA ARG A 111 -25.57 -8.56 4.66
C ARG A 111 -27.02 -8.23 5.01
N SER A 112 -27.56 -7.09 4.58
CA SER A 112 -28.99 -6.78 4.75
C SER A 112 -29.85 -7.95 4.23
N GLY A 113 -30.80 -8.39 5.06
CA GLY A 113 -31.67 -9.54 4.87
C GLY A 113 -31.03 -10.90 5.12
N LYS A 114 -29.82 -10.99 5.73
CA LYS A 114 -29.11 -12.26 5.98
C LYS A 114 -28.58 -12.37 7.41
N ASP A 115 -28.69 -13.55 7.99
CA ASP A 115 -28.31 -13.85 9.37
C ASP A 115 -26.87 -13.43 9.68
N THR A 116 -26.70 -12.45 10.56
CA THR A 116 -25.38 -11.88 10.86
C THR A 116 -25.24 -11.58 12.34
N LEU A 117 -24.26 -12.21 13.00
CA LEU A 117 -23.92 -11.98 14.39
C LEU A 117 -22.76 -11.00 14.49
N PHE A 118 -23.04 -9.78 14.96
CA PHE A 118 -22.04 -8.78 15.28
C PHE A 118 -21.58 -8.93 16.72
N VAL A 119 -20.28 -9.12 16.91
CA VAL A 119 -19.66 -9.27 18.21
C VAL A 119 -18.92 -7.99 18.55
N LEU A 120 -19.38 -7.27 19.57
CA LEU A 120 -18.81 -5.98 19.96
C LEU A 120 -17.44 -6.12 20.63
N PRO A 121 -16.55 -5.11 20.50
CA PRO A 121 -15.27 -5.11 21.20
C PRO A 121 -15.45 -4.77 22.69
N LYS A 122 -14.54 -5.28 23.53
CA LYS A 122 -14.54 -5.05 24.99
C LYS A 122 -13.21 -4.63 25.58
N TRP A 123 -12.14 -5.34 25.24
CA TRP A 123 -10.84 -5.18 25.89
C TRP A 123 -9.86 -4.40 25.01
N GLN A 124 -9.15 -3.46 25.62
CA GLN A 124 -7.92 -2.90 25.07
C GLN A 124 -6.78 -3.87 25.41
N THR A 125 -6.08 -4.37 24.40
CA THR A 125 -4.95 -5.28 24.58
C THR A 125 -3.68 -4.74 23.92
N MET A 126 -2.53 -5.25 24.37
CA MET A 126 -1.24 -5.04 23.73
C MET A 126 -0.59 -6.37 23.41
N PRO A 127 0.09 -6.52 22.25
CA PRO A 127 0.89 -7.70 21.96
C PRO A 127 1.92 -7.95 23.06
N LEU A 128 2.06 -9.20 23.48
CA LEU A 128 3.05 -9.62 24.46
C LEU A 128 4.40 -9.81 23.79
N LEU A 129 5.40 -8.99 24.15
CA LEU A 129 6.73 -9.05 23.55
C LEU A 129 7.37 -10.44 23.75
N GLY A 130 7.88 -11.02 22.67
CA GLY A 130 8.55 -12.33 22.69
C GLY A 130 7.61 -13.53 22.67
N ARG A 131 6.29 -13.32 22.52
CA ARG A 131 5.31 -14.38 22.28
C ARG A 131 4.31 -13.95 21.20
N ASP A 132 4.61 -14.32 19.96
CA ASP A 132 3.76 -13.97 18.84
C ASP A 132 2.34 -14.53 19.01
N GLY A 133 1.35 -13.71 18.66
CA GLY A 133 -0.08 -13.99 18.84
C GLY A 133 -0.63 -13.93 20.27
N TRP A 134 0.22 -13.73 21.28
CA TRP A 134 -0.21 -13.51 22.66
C TRP A 134 -0.42 -12.02 22.94
N GLU A 135 -1.31 -11.74 23.87
CA GLU A 135 -1.65 -10.38 24.25
C GLU A 135 -1.84 -10.24 25.77
N THR A 136 -1.60 -9.03 26.26
CA THR A 136 -1.87 -8.61 27.63
C THR A 136 -3.10 -7.71 27.62
N LYS A 137 -4.08 -8.03 28.48
CA LYS A 137 -5.20 -7.14 28.80
C LYS A 137 -4.65 -5.89 29.49
N ILE A 138 -4.98 -4.72 28.96
CA ILE A 138 -4.68 -3.43 29.58
C ILE A 138 -5.89 -3.01 30.43
N GLU A 139 -7.01 -2.73 29.78
CA GLU A 139 -8.21 -2.21 30.41
C GLU A 139 -9.44 -2.48 29.54
N ARG A 140 -10.63 -2.16 30.07
CA ARG A 140 -11.88 -2.16 29.30
C ARG A 140 -11.92 -0.94 28.39
N LEU A 141 -12.40 -1.13 27.17
CA LEU A 141 -12.63 -0.04 26.24
C LEU A 141 -13.67 0.93 26.81
N PRO A 142 -13.48 2.25 26.61
CA PRO A 142 -14.50 3.22 26.96
C PRO A 142 -15.81 2.92 26.23
N ASN A 143 -16.96 3.10 26.92
CA ASN A 143 -18.27 2.89 26.32
C ASN A 143 -18.46 3.73 25.04
N SER A 144 -17.84 4.91 24.93
CA SER A 144 -17.88 5.75 23.72
C SER A 144 -17.36 5.02 22.49
N VAL A 145 -16.21 4.34 22.60
CA VAL A 145 -15.60 3.60 21.50
C VAL A 145 -16.50 2.46 21.05
N VAL A 146 -17.09 1.73 21.99
CA VAL A 146 -18.01 0.63 21.64
C VAL A 146 -19.33 1.16 21.08
N ASN A 147 -19.83 2.28 21.59
CA ASN A 147 -21.02 2.94 21.11
C ASN A 147 -20.86 3.49 19.68
N ASP A 148 -19.65 3.88 19.27
CA ASP A 148 -19.36 4.28 17.89
C ASP A 148 -19.56 3.11 16.90
N TRP A 149 -19.25 1.88 17.33
CA TRP A 149 -19.53 0.66 16.56
C TRP A 149 -21.00 0.26 16.63
N LEU A 150 -21.57 0.22 17.84
CA LEU A 150 -22.98 -0.14 18.04
C LEU A 150 -23.92 0.81 17.28
N GLY A 151 -23.63 2.11 17.29
CA GLY A 151 -24.40 3.14 16.60
C GLY A 151 -24.44 3.02 15.08
N ARG A 152 -23.52 2.25 14.49
CA ARG A 152 -23.52 1.92 13.05
C ARG A 152 -24.46 0.77 12.71
N ILE A 153 -24.76 -0.10 13.67
CA ILE A 153 -25.62 -1.28 13.51
C ILE A 153 -27.05 -0.95 13.95
N ALA A 154 -27.20 -0.36 15.13
CA ALA A 154 -28.47 -0.12 15.79
C ALA A 154 -28.50 1.24 16.49
N LYS A 155 -29.70 1.80 16.66
CA LYS A 155 -29.93 3.03 17.45
C LYS A 155 -29.92 2.72 18.95
N ALA A 156 -28.83 2.11 19.43
CA ALA A 156 -28.66 1.68 20.81
C ALA A 156 -27.34 2.20 21.40
N LYS A 157 -27.24 2.15 22.72
CA LYS A 157 -26.02 2.44 23.47
C LYS A 157 -25.85 1.39 24.56
N LEU A 158 -24.60 1.09 24.88
CA LEU A 158 -24.27 0.29 26.05
C LEU A 158 -24.83 0.94 27.31
N GLY A 159 -25.40 0.10 28.18
CA GLY A 159 -25.84 0.50 29.50
C GLY A 159 -24.68 0.81 30.45
N GLU A 160 -25.00 1.53 31.52
CA GLU A 160 -24.06 1.84 32.60
C GLU A 160 -24.34 1.01 33.84
N GLY A 161 -23.27 0.62 34.55
CA GLY A 161 -23.35 -0.16 35.79
C GLY A 161 -23.49 -1.66 35.57
N LYS A 162 -23.18 -2.41 36.63
CA LYS A 162 -23.23 -3.88 36.63
C LYS A 162 -24.68 -4.36 36.79
N PRO A 163 -25.17 -5.28 35.93
CA PRO A 163 -26.44 -5.96 36.16
C PRO A 163 -26.45 -6.66 37.52
N LYS A 164 -27.61 -6.66 38.20
CA LYS A 164 -27.80 -7.33 39.50
C LYS A 164 -28.17 -8.80 39.30
N VAL A 165 -27.42 -9.49 38.45
CA VAL A 165 -27.59 -10.92 38.18
C VAL A 165 -26.26 -11.61 38.42
N ASP A 166 -26.32 -12.79 39.05
CA ASP A 166 -25.13 -13.60 39.32
C ASP A 166 -24.85 -14.59 38.18
N THR A 167 -25.89 -14.97 37.44
CA THR A 167 -25.81 -15.90 36.30
C THR A 167 -26.63 -15.40 35.12
N ILE A 168 -26.13 -15.62 33.91
CA ILE A 168 -26.89 -15.50 32.67
C ILE A 168 -27.40 -16.88 32.27
N ASP A 169 -28.63 -16.97 31.76
CA ASP A 169 -29.18 -18.19 31.19
C ASP A 169 -29.05 -18.17 29.67
N VAL A 170 -28.32 -19.12 29.11
CA VAL A 170 -28.20 -19.36 27.68
C VAL A 170 -28.77 -20.73 27.37
N GLN A 171 -29.98 -20.78 26.83
CA GLN A 171 -30.67 -22.03 26.44
C GLN A 171 -30.76 -23.08 27.58
N GLY A 172 -30.98 -22.62 28.81
CA GLY A 172 -31.06 -23.46 30.01
C GLY A 172 -29.73 -23.66 30.73
N ARG A 173 -28.61 -23.17 30.18
CA ARG A 173 -27.30 -23.18 30.84
C ARG A 173 -27.08 -21.90 31.61
N LYS A 174 -26.83 -22.04 32.91
CA LYS A 174 -26.45 -20.92 33.78
C LYS A 174 -24.94 -20.73 33.72
N ILE A 175 -24.52 -19.58 33.25
CA ILE A 175 -23.11 -19.18 33.15
C ILE A 175 -22.83 -17.99 34.07
N ALA A 176 -21.64 -17.96 34.66
CA ALA A 176 -21.23 -16.88 35.54
C ALA A 176 -21.17 -15.56 34.76
N VAL A 177 -21.63 -14.48 35.39
CA VAL A 177 -21.61 -13.14 34.77
C VAL A 177 -20.17 -12.59 34.79
N PRO A 178 -19.61 -12.17 33.64
CA PRO A 178 -18.31 -11.49 33.59
C PRO A 178 -18.28 -10.25 34.49
N ASP A 179 -17.13 -9.96 35.09
CA ASP A 179 -16.99 -8.86 36.06
C ASP A 179 -17.43 -7.50 35.49
N GLU A 180 -17.07 -7.24 34.24
CA GLU A 180 -17.36 -5.99 33.52
C GLU A 180 -18.35 -6.25 32.37
N LEU A 181 -19.51 -6.84 32.69
CA LEU A 181 -20.55 -7.21 31.72
C LEU A 181 -21.00 -6.02 30.84
N GLN A 182 -20.96 -6.20 29.52
CA GLN A 182 -21.57 -5.29 28.54
C GLN A 182 -23.01 -5.71 28.23
N TRP A 183 -23.92 -4.75 28.23
CA TRP A 183 -25.34 -4.97 27.96
C TRP A 183 -25.97 -3.76 27.26
N VAL A 184 -27.11 -3.97 26.60
CA VAL A 184 -27.98 -2.93 26.03
C VAL A 184 -29.39 -3.05 26.60
N ALA A 185 -30.16 -1.97 26.61
CA ALA A 185 -31.57 -2.04 26.98
C ALA A 185 -32.37 -2.66 25.84
N ASP A 186 -33.19 -3.66 26.16
CA ASP A 186 -34.05 -4.36 25.21
C ASP A 186 -35.20 -5.04 25.97
N ASP A 187 -36.41 -4.85 25.45
CA ASP A 187 -37.62 -5.46 26.01
C ASP A 187 -37.82 -6.90 25.51
N HIS A 188 -37.17 -7.28 24.39
CA HIS A 188 -37.27 -8.61 23.77
C HIS A 188 -35.89 -9.25 23.52
N PRO A 189 -35.05 -9.40 24.56
CA PRO A 189 -33.72 -9.96 24.40
C PRO A 189 -33.76 -11.44 23.99
N LEU A 190 -32.85 -11.85 23.10
CA LEU A 190 -32.60 -13.27 22.83
C LEU A 190 -31.87 -13.93 24.01
N ILE A 191 -30.95 -13.19 24.65
CA ILE A 191 -30.33 -13.59 25.90
C ILE A 191 -30.36 -12.41 26.87
N ALA A 192 -31.12 -12.58 27.95
CA ALA A 192 -31.34 -11.55 28.96
C ALA A 192 -30.26 -11.53 30.05
N ALA A 193 -29.94 -10.33 30.52
CA ALA A 193 -29.16 -10.05 31.73
C ALA A 193 -30.02 -9.50 32.89
N GLY A 194 -31.31 -9.79 32.87
CA GLY A 194 -32.29 -9.34 33.87
C GLY A 194 -32.74 -7.88 33.67
N ASP A 195 -33.89 -7.53 34.25
CA ASP A 195 -34.42 -6.15 34.33
C ASP A 195 -34.39 -5.35 32.99
N GLY A 196 -34.80 -5.96 31.87
CA GLY A 196 -34.84 -5.30 30.55
C GLY A 196 -33.46 -5.07 29.91
N LYS A 197 -32.45 -5.85 30.33
CA LYS A 197 -31.09 -5.79 29.80
C LYS A 197 -30.82 -7.01 28.92
N ALA A 198 -30.21 -6.80 27.76
CA ALA A 198 -29.78 -7.84 26.84
C ALA A 198 -28.26 -7.96 26.79
N ILE A 199 -27.79 -9.19 26.64
CA ILE A 199 -26.43 -9.44 26.13
C ILE A 199 -26.43 -9.85 24.66
N LEU A 200 -27.54 -10.45 24.19
CA LEU A 200 -27.79 -10.77 22.80
C LEU A 200 -29.16 -10.22 22.44
N THR A 201 -29.20 -9.35 21.44
CA THR A 201 -30.40 -8.70 20.92
C THR A 201 -30.50 -8.92 19.41
N GLU A 202 -31.71 -8.96 18.88
CA GLU A 202 -32.02 -9.01 17.46
C GLU A 202 -32.60 -7.67 17.01
N LEU A 203 -32.25 -7.22 15.81
CA LEU A 203 -32.78 -5.98 15.25
C LEU A 203 -34.16 -6.21 14.60
N ASP A 204 -35.16 -5.38 14.93
CA ASP A 204 -36.57 -5.57 14.52
C ASP A 204 -36.83 -5.83 13.02
N ASN A 205 -35.96 -5.36 12.11
CA ASN A 205 -36.20 -5.39 10.66
C ASN A 205 -35.09 -6.07 9.85
N GLU A 206 -34.08 -6.62 10.52
CA GLU A 206 -32.94 -7.27 9.88
C GLU A 206 -32.57 -8.47 10.74
N PRO A 207 -32.21 -9.62 10.16
CA PRO A 207 -31.69 -10.77 10.91
C PRO A 207 -30.26 -10.52 11.42
N PHE A 208 -30.10 -9.41 12.13
CA PHE A 208 -28.86 -8.90 12.69
C PHE A 208 -28.93 -9.09 14.20
N TYR A 209 -28.01 -9.92 14.68
CA TYR A 209 -27.83 -10.25 16.08
C TYR A 209 -26.64 -9.47 16.61
N ILE A 210 -26.79 -8.85 17.78
CA ILE A 210 -25.70 -8.07 18.40
C ILE A 210 -25.37 -8.72 19.73
N LEU A 211 -24.18 -9.32 19.80
CA LEU A 211 -23.60 -9.79 21.05
C LEU A 211 -22.79 -8.66 21.68
N THR A 212 -23.29 -8.13 22.78
CA THR A 212 -22.72 -6.95 23.44
C THR A 212 -21.45 -7.25 24.20
N ASP A 213 -21.32 -8.47 24.73
CA ASP A 213 -20.15 -8.90 25.50
C ASP A 213 -19.44 -10.08 24.80
N PRO A 214 -18.23 -9.89 24.26
CA PRO A 214 -17.50 -10.94 23.56
C PRO A 214 -16.99 -12.04 24.49
N ASP A 215 -16.95 -11.83 25.81
CA ASP A 215 -16.44 -12.83 26.77
C ASP A 215 -17.31 -14.09 26.84
N PHE A 216 -18.50 -14.08 26.22
CA PHE A 216 -19.33 -15.29 26.10
C PHE A 216 -18.85 -16.27 25.02
N ILE A 217 -18.00 -15.82 24.09
CA ILE A 217 -17.59 -16.64 22.93
C ILE A 217 -16.09 -16.50 22.59
N ASN A 218 -15.35 -15.57 23.21
CA ASN A 218 -13.91 -15.41 23.01
C ASN A 218 -13.10 -16.46 23.78
N ASN A 219 -11.83 -16.62 23.41
CA ASN A 219 -10.96 -17.64 24.00
C ASN A 219 -10.80 -17.50 25.53
N ALA A 220 -10.84 -16.28 26.07
CA ALA A 220 -10.76 -16.05 27.52
C ALA A 220 -11.97 -16.65 28.26
N GLY A 221 -13.17 -16.48 27.72
CA GLY A 221 -14.41 -17.06 28.24
C GLY A 221 -14.51 -18.57 28.01
N LEU A 222 -14.12 -19.04 26.81
CA LEU A 222 -14.16 -20.46 26.44
C LEU A 222 -13.24 -21.36 27.28
N LYS A 223 -12.40 -20.78 28.14
CA LYS A 223 -11.63 -21.54 29.15
C LYS A 223 -12.56 -22.24 30.15
N ASP A 224 -13.73 -21.68 30.41
CA ASP A 224 -14.74 -22.28 31.27
C ASP A 224 -15.68 -23.20 30.46
N GLU A 225 -15.89 -24.42 30.95
CA GLU A 225 -16.65 -25.47 30.26
C GLU A 225 -18.12 -25.08 30.04
N GLN A 226 -18.75 -24.41 31.03
CA GLN A 226 -20.16 -24.01 30.92
C GLN A 226 -20.32 -22.87 29.90
N THR A 227 -19.42 -21.89 29.93
CA THR A 227 -19.38 -20.76 28.99
C THR A 227 -19.19 -21.26 27.56
N ALA A 228 -18.30 -22.23 27.39
CA ALA A 228 -18.08 -22.89 26.12
C ALA A 228 -19.30 -23.63 25.56
N ALA A 229 -19.97 -24.43 26.40
CA ALA A 229 -21.19 -25.13 25.99
C ALA A 229 -22.31 -24.13 25.65
N ALA A 230 -22.42 -23.04 26.43
CA ALA A 230 -23.35 -21.95 26.16
C ALA A 230 -23.05 -21.22 24.83
N ALA A 231 -21.78 -21.04 24.47
CA ALA A 231 -21.38 -20.46 23.19
C ALA A 231 -21.90 -21.28 22.00
N LEU A 232 -21.77 -22.62 22.06
CA LEU A 232 -22.30 -23.50 21.02
C LEU A 232 -23.83 -23.48 20.95
N ASP A 233 -24.51 -23.48 22.11
CA ASP A 233 -25.97 -23.38 22.15
C ASP A 233 -26.48 -22.04 21.62
N MET A 234 -25.76 -20.94 21.90
CA MET A 234 -26.06 -19.62 21.33
C MET A 234 -25.93 -19.65 19.81
N ILE A 235 -24.85 -20.19 19.27
CA ILE A 235 -24.67 -20.31 17.82
C ILE A 235 -25.74 -21.22 17.20
N ALA A 236 -26.08 -22.34 17.84
CA ALA A 236 -27.13 -23.25 17.38
C ALA A 236 -28.54 -22.63 17.45
N MET A 237 -28.78 -21.70 18.37
CA MET A 237 -30.01 -20.92 18.45
C MET A 237 -30.14 -19.98 17.24
N LEU A 238 -29.04 -19.34 16.83
CA LEU A 238 -29.00 -18.40 15.71
C LEU A 238 -28.97 -19.10 14.34
N GLU A 239 -28.43 -20.32 14.26
CA GLU A 239 -28.37 -21.13 13.04
C GLU A 239 -29.07 -22.50 13.24
N PRO A 240 -30.41 -22.53 13.35
CA PRO A 240 -31.15 -23.76 13.65
C PRO A 240 -31.17 -24.75 12.48
N ALA A 241 -30.91 -24.30 11.25
CA ALA A 241 -31.04 -25.11 10.04
C ALA A 241 -29.89 -26.12 9.83
N LYS A 242 -28.94 -26.24 10.78
CA LYS A 242 -27.66 -26.94 10.61
C LYS A 242 -26.85 -26.42 9.42
N GLY A 243 -27.06 -25.16 9.03
CA GLY A 243 -26.22 -24.49 8.04
C GLY A 243 -24.79 -24.35 8.54
N ALA A 244 -23.90 -23.95 7.65
CA ALA A 244 -22.53 -23.64 8.04
C ALA A 244 -22.52 -22.29 8.78
N VAL A 245 -21.63 -22.16 9.77
CA VAL A 245 -21.30 -20.88 10.38
C VAL A 245 -20.07 -20.34 9.67
N MET A 246 -20.12 -19.10 9.22
CA MET A 246 -19.02 -18.44 8.53
C MET A 246 -18.45 -17.33 9.39
N PHE A 247 -17.15 -17.06 9.28
CA PHE A 247 -16.50 -15.97 10.00
C PHE A 247 -15.98 -14.89 9.05
N ASP A 248 -16.18 -13.62 9.42
CA ASP A 248 -15.60 -12.49 8.71
C ASP A 248 -14.13 -12.31 9.03
N LEU A 249 -13.32 -12.11 7.99
CA LEU A 249 -11.93 -11.69 8.11
C LEU A 249 -11.67 -10.31 7.46
N THR A 250 -12.64 -9.77 6.72
CA THR A 250 -12.47 -8.53 5.96
C THR A 250 -12.29 -7.33 6.89
N LEU A 251 -12.97 -7.30 8.04
CA LEU A 251 -12.80 -6.26 9.06
C LEU A 251 -11.44 -6.28 9.77
N HIS A 252 -10.73 -7.41 9.69
CA HIS A 252 -9.39 -7.58 10.24
C HIS A 252 -8.30 -7.30 9.21
N GLY A 253 -8.68 -6.76 8.05
CA GLY A 253 -7.78 -6.42 6.96
C GLY A 253 -7.21 -7.64 6.23
N ILE A 254 -7.76 -8.83 6.46
CA ILE A 254 -7.43 -10.04 5.69
C ILE A 254 -8.39 -10.09 4.51
N GLY A 255 -7.84 -9.94 3.31
CA GLY A 255 -8.61 -9.89 2.08
C GLY A 255 -8.03 -8.88 1.09
N GLN A 256 -8.65 -8.79 -0.09
CA GLN A 256 -8.20 -7.88 -1.14
C GLN A 256 -8.42 -6.42 -0.72
N LYS A 257 -7.37 -5.76 -0.21
CA LYS A 257 -7.28 -4.30 -0.25
C LYS A 257 -6.79 -3.90 -1.64
N TYR A 258 -7.49 -2.97 -2.28
CA TYR A 258 -7.03 -2.37 -3.53
C TYR A 258 -5.72 -1.61 -3.26
N ASP A 259 -4.60 -2.26 -3.55
CA ASP A 259 -3.27 -1.68 -3.43
C ASP A 259 -2.85 -1.10 -4.79
N LEU A 260 -2.49 0.18 -4.81
CA LEU A 260 -1.99 0.84 -6.01
C LEU A 260 -0.72 0.15 -6.54
N ALA A 261 0.12 -0.38 -5.64
CA ALA A 261 1.32 -1.11 -6.06
C ALA A 261 0.95 -2.41 -6.78
N LYS A 262 -0.03 -3.18 -6.27
CA LYS A 262 -0.56 -4.37 -6.95
C LYS A 262 -1.18 -4.01 -8.29
N LEU A 263 -1.94 -2.93 -8.33
CA LEU A 263 -2.60 -2.47 -9.55
C LEU A 263 -1.56 -2.26 -10.67
N LEU A 264 -0.37 -1.72 -10.37
CA LEU A 264 0.70 -1.53 -11.36
C LEU A 264 1.27 -2.84 -11.92
N VAL A 265 1.22 -3.95 -11.18
CA VAL A 265 1.73 -5.27 -11.59
C VAL A 265 0.65 -6.27 -11.98
N GLU A 266 -0.63 -5.87 -11.93
CA GLU A 266 -1.76 -6.70 -12.31
C GLU A 266 -2.47 -6.18 -13.57
N PRO A 267 -3.16 -7.05 -14.33
CA PRO A 267 -4.00 -6.61 -15.44
C PRO A 267 -5.10 -5.64 -14.96
N PRO A 268 -5.40 -4.56 -15.73
CA PRO A 268 -4.89 -4.25 -17.07
C PRO A 268 -3.60 -3.40 -17.10
N PHE A 269 -3.13 -2.87 -15.97
CA PHE A 269 -2.05 -1.86 -15.97
C PHE A 269 -0.66 -2.47 -16.09
N LEU A 270 -0.48 -3.76 -15.85
CA LEU A 270 0.80 -4.46 -16.04
C LEU A 270 1.45 -4.15 -17.40
N ALA A 271 0.67 -4.15 -18.48
CA ALA A 271 1.17 -3.85 -19.82
C ALA A 271 1.69 -2.40 -19.93
N LEU A 272 0.98 -1.44 -19.31
CA LEU A 272 1.40 -0.04 -19.26
C LEU A 272 2.69 0.12 -18.45
N THR A 273 2.76 -0.50 -17.26
CA THR A 273 3.93 -0.44 -16.38
C THR A 273 5.16 -1.03 -17.07
N LEU A 274 5.04 -2.19 -17.72
CA LEU A 274 6.12 -2.80 -18.50
C LEU A 274 6.55 -1.92 -19.68
N SER A 275 5.59 -1.30 -20.38
CA SER A 275 5.89 -0.41 -21.51
C SER A 275 6.68 0.83 -21.06
N VAL A 276 6.29 1.44 -19.93
CA VAL A 276 7.00 2.58 -19.35
C VAL A 276 8.40 2.18 -18.89
N LEU A 277 8.56 1.02 -18.25
CA LEU A 277 9.87 0.51 -17.84
C LEU A 277 10.79 0.24 -19.03
N VAL A 278 10.28 -0.36 -20.11
CA VAL A 278 11.04 -0.59 -21.35
C VAL A 278 11.42 0.74 -22.00
N ALA A 279 10.49 1.69 -22.09
CA ALA A 279 10.77 3.02 -22.64
C ALA A 279 11.83 3.76 -21.81
N ALA A 280 11.76 3.70 -20.48
CA ALA A 280 12.75 4.27 -19.58
C ALA A 280 14.13 3.61 -19.74
N ALA A 281 14.18 2.27 -19.86
CA ALA A 281 15.41 1.54 -20.11
C ALA A 281 16.04 1.91 -21.47
N LEU A 282 15.24 2.02 -22.53
CA LEU A 282 15.71 2.46 -23.84
C LEU A 282 16.18 3.92 -23.82
N ALA A 283 15.47 4.83 -23.14
CA ALA A 283 15.89 6.22 -22.98
C ALA A 283 17.21 6.34 -22.19
N PHE A 284 17.38 5.52 -21.15
CA PHE A 284 18.62 5.43 -20.36
C PHE A 284 19.78 4.90 -21.21
N LEU A 285 19.58 3.80 -21.95
CA LEU A 285 20.58 3.26 -22.88
C LEU A 285 20.93 4.28 -23.97
N HIS A 286 19.93 5.00 -24.50
CA HIS A 286 20.14 6.08 -25.46
C HIS A 286 20.92 7.25 -24.85
N GLY A 287 20.70 7.57 -23.57
CA GLY A 287 21.49 8.56 -22.82
C GLY A 287 22.95 8.15 -22.64
N LEU A 288 23.23 6.87 -22.35
CA LEU A 288 24.59 6.34 -22.30
C LEU A 288 25.28 6.37 -23.68
N GLY A 289 24.51 6.26 -24.76
CA GLY A 289 24.98 6.33 -26.14
C GLY A 289 25.15 7.74 -26.72
N ARG A 290 24.83 8.81 -25.98
CA ARG A 290 24.73 10.20 -26.48
C ARG A 290 25.61 11.15 -25.65
N PHE A 291 26.53 11.96 -26.18
CA PHE A 291 27.27 12.04 -27.45
C PHE A 291 28.58 12.80 -27.11
N GLY A 292 29.64 12.58 -27.89
CA GLY A 292 30.89 13.36 -27.84
C GLY A 292 30.68 14.87 -27.95
N PRO A 293 31.75 15.67 -27.80
CA PRO A 293 31.68 17.11 -27.55
C PRO A 293 30.68 17.79 -28.50
N PRO A 294 29.81 18.67 -27.98
CA PRO A 294 28.79 19.34 -28.78
C PRO A 294 29.44 19.88 -30.05
N ARG A 295 28.85 19.60 -31.22
CA ARG A 295 29.36 20.11 -32.49
C ARG A 295 29.42 21.63 -32.37
N ALA A 296 30.62 22.17 -32.23
CA ALA A 296 30.83 23.59 -32.29
C ALA A 296 30.34 24.06 -33.65
N GLU A 297 29.40 25.01 -33.67
CA GLU A 297 29.01 25.65 -34.92
C GLU A 297 30.26 26.15 -35.64
N SER A 298 30.40 25.83 -36.93
CA SER A 298 31.46 26.39 -37.74
C SER A 298 31.30 27.92 -37.73
N ARG A 299 32.23 28.60 -37.07
CA ARG A 299 32.21 30.06 -36.89
C ARG A 299 32.07 30.76 -38.25
N ALA A 300 30.97 31.49 -38.45
CA ALA A 300 30.61 32.13 -39.74
C ALA A 300 31.57 33.24 -40.21
N ILE A 301 32.47 33.72 -39.35
CA ILE A 301 33.45 34.75 -39.70
C ILE A 301 34.85 34.24 -39.35
N ALA A 302 35.62 33.93 -40.39
CA ALA A 302 37.04 33.64 -40.27
C ALA A 302 37.80 34.93 -39.98
N PHE A 303 38.30 35.12 -38.75
CA PHE A 303 39.31 36.14 -38.51
C PHE A 303 40.59 35.75 -39.24
N GLY A 304 40.96 36.56 -40.23
CA GLY A 304 42.20 36.40 -40.98
C GLY A 304 42.53 37.70 -41.68
N LYS A 305 43.83 37.96 -41.90
CA LYS A 305 44.33 39.15 -42.59
C LYS A 305 43.60 39.43 -43.92
N ARG A 306 43.11 38.38 -44.59
CA ARG A 306 42.27 38.47 -45.80
C ARG A 306 40.93 39.18 -45.57
N ALA A 307 40.20 38.85 -44.50
CA ALA A 307 38.91 39.49 -44.22
C ALA A 307 39.06 41.00 -43.95
N LEU A 308 40.15 41.40 -43.27
CA LEU A 308 40.46 42.81 -43.06
C LEU A 308 40.79 43.52 -44.38
N VAL A 309 41.56 42.86 -45.26
CA VAL A 309 41.90 43.38 -46.58
C VAL A 309 40.65 43.56 -47.44
N ASP A 310 39.76 42.56 -47.51
CA ASP A 310 38.54 42.63 -48.32
C ASP A 310 37.56 43.70 -47.81
N THR A 311 37.45 43.85 -46.48
CA THR A 311 36.62 44.91 -45.88
C THR A 311 37.19 46.29 -46.19
N THR A 312 38.51 46.46 -46.07
CA THR A 312 39.19 47.74 -46.36
C THR A 312 39.07 48.09 -47.84
N ALA A 313 39.23 47.11 -48.74
CA ALA A 313 39.06 47.30 -50.18
C ALA A 313 37.62 47.72 -50.53
N THR A 314 36.63 47.12 -49.87
CA THR A 314 35.22 47.48 -50.06
C THR A 314 34.91 48.90 -49.57
N LEU A 315 35.47 49.30 -48.42
CA LEU A 315 35.33 50.67 -47.90
C LEU A 315 35.95 51.72 -48.83
N LEU A 316 37.17 51.47 -49.32
CA LEU A 316 37.85 52.36 -50.25
C LEU A 316 37.11 52.50 -51.58
N ARG A 317 36.50 51.41 -52.06
CA ARG A 317 35.65 51.40 -53.26
C ARG A 317 34.38 52.23 -53.05
N ARG A 318 33.67 52.06 -51.93
CA ARG A 318 32.45 52.82 -51.63
C ARG A 318 32.72 54.31 -51.37
N ALA A 319 33.86 54.65 -50.78
CA ALA A 319 34.26 56.02 -50.52
C ALA A 319 34.75 56.77 -51.78
N GLY A 320 34.76 56.14 -52.97
CA GLY A 320 35.18 56.75 -54.22
C GLY A 320 36.68 57.10 -54.30
N ARG A 321 37.51 56.66 -53.33
CA ARG A 321 38.92 57.06 -53.21
C ARG A 321 39.91 56.13 -53.93
N LEU A 322 39.43 55.36 -54.91
CA LEU A 322 40.29 54.45 -55.68
C LEU A 322 41.28 55.18 -56.60
N GLN A 323 40.92 56.38 -57.07
CA GLN A 323 41.72 57.11 -58.07
C GLN A 323 43.06 57.63 -57.53
N GLY A 324 43.20 57.87 -56.22
CA GLY A 324 44.44 58.34 -55.60
C GLY A 324 45.42 57.22 -55.18
N LEU A 325 45.08 55.95 -55.42
CA LEU A 325 45.92 54.81 -55.03
C LEU A 325 46.89 54.35 -56.11
N GLY A 326 46.74 54.82 -57.36
CA GLY A 326 47.55 54.40 -58.51
C GLY A 326 49.05 54.58 -58.28
N ASP A 327 49.49 55.77 -57.86
CA ASP A 327 50.90 56.06 -57.62
C ASP A 327 51.50 55.21 -56.50
N ARG A 328 50.74 55.01 -55.42
CA ARG A 328 51.16 54.19 -54.27
C ARG A 328 51.22 52.71 -54.63
N TYR A 329 50.27 52.22 -55.42
CA TYR A 329 50.28 50.86 -55.93
C TYR A 329 51.47 50.65 -56.87
N ALA A 330 51.73 51.59 -57.78
CA ALA A 330 52.89 51.53 -58.68
C ALA A 330 54.21 51.52 -57.92
N ALA A 331 54.35 52.33 -56.86
CA ALA A 331 55.52 52.32 -55.98
C ALA A 331 55.70 50.97 -55.26
N LEU A 332 54.61 50.38 -54.74
CA LEU A 332 54.65 49.10 -54.05
C LEU A 332 54.97 47.93 -55.00
N VAL A 333 54.42 47.94 -56.22
CA VAL A 333 54.72 46.96 -57.27
C VAL A 333 56.18 47.09 -57.72
N ARG A 334 56.69 48.32 -57.87
CA ARG A 334 58.11 48.58 -58.16
C ARG A 334 59.02 48.04 -57.06
N GLN A 335 58.71 48.31 -55.80
CA GLN A 335 59.48 47.78 -54.67
C GLN A 335 59.48 46.25 -54.65
N ARG A 336 58.33 45.63 -54.93
CA ARG A 336 58.19 44.18 -54.99
C ARG A 336 58.94 43.56 -56.17
N ALA A 337 58.89 44.18 -57.34
CA ALA A 337 59.65 43.77 -58.51
C ALA A 337 61.16 43.89 -58.26
N GLY A 338 61.62 44.99 -57.65
CA GLY A 338 63.01 45.18 -57.25
C GLY A 338 63.50 44.11 -56.26
N ALA A 339 62.69 43.76 -55.27
CA ALA A 339 63.01 42.69 -54.33
C ALA A 339 63.08 41.30 -54.98
N LEU A 340 62.19 41.00 -55.93
CA LEU A 340 62.18 39.71 -56.65
C LEU A 340 63.32 39.59 -57.66
N LEU A 341 63.72 40.69 -58.29
CA LEU A 341 64.77 40.74 -59.31
C LEU A 341 66.16 41.04 -58.73
N GLY A 342 66.28 41.20 -57.41
CA GLY A 342 67.55 41.46 -56.72
C GLY A 342 68.17 42.83 -57.05
N ALA A 343 67.35 43.82 -57.41
CA ALA A 343 67.83 45.14 -57.80
C ALA A 343 68.34 45.94 -56.57
N PRO A 344 69.45 46.70 -56.73
CA PRO A 344 70.03 47.48 -55.63
C PRO A 344 69.07 48.57 -55.12
N HIS A 345 69.12 48.84 -53.81
CA HIS A 345 68.24 49.81 -53.15
C HIS A 345 68.48 51.23 -53.68
N GLY A 346 67.46 51.83 -54.32
CA GLY A 346 67.46 53.25 -54.68
C GLY A 346 67.33 53.60 -56.17
N LEU A 347 67.06 52.65 -57.07
CA LEU A 347 66.80 52.96 -58.49
C LEU A 347 65.52 53.80 -58.66
N GLN A 348 65.67 55.06 -59.08
CA GLN A 348 64.57 55.92 -59.51
C GLN A 348 64.48 55.89 -61.03
N GLY A 349 63.39 55.31 -61.53
CA GLY A 349 62.95 55.29 -62.92
C GLY A 349 61.43 55.27 -62.97
#